data_AF-A0A2C9LFL9-F1
#
_entry.id   AF-A0A2C9LFL9-F1
#
_cell.length_a   1.000
_cell.length_b   1.000
_cell.length_c   1.000
_cell.angle_alpha   90.00
_cell.angle_beta   90.00
_cell.angle_gamma   90.00
#
_symmetry.space_group_name_H-M   'P 1'
#
loop_
_entity.id
_entity.type
_entity.pdbx_description
1 polymer ?
#
loop_
_entity_poly.entity_id
_entity_poly.type
_entity_poly.pdbx_seq_one_letter_code
_entity_poly.pdbx_strand_id
1 'polypeptide(L)'
;MMYNYLVEDARNQEFPQLKDAVYVDHAGATLYSSSQVDAVHHDLMSHLYGNPHSHNASSKLSTDTIDQIRYRVLKFFKTNPEEYNLIFTSGCTASLRIVADCFTFSTEKEDSQSVGVFCYLEDNHTSVQGMREVVAGRCQGIYCLDENEMTTALTNQTPTSVNHAETQENSSSVDSDHYPTSSATAQSLFAYPAQSNFSGKKHPLKWIKHIQEKGLNLPGRRFVYLLSQLTTIRRFVYLS
;
A
#
# COMPACT_ATOMS: atom_id res chain seq x y z
N MET A 1 17.32 -0.24 32.74
CA MET A 1 17.75 -0.40 31.33
C MET A 1 18.85 0.65 31.10
N MET A 2 20.07 0.27 30.75
CA MET A 2 21.17 1.22 30.52
C MET A 2 20.95 1.91 29.16
N TYR A 3 21.10 3.23 29.12
CA TYR A 3 20.96 4.00 27.88
C TYR A 3 22.08 3.64 26.89
N ASN A 4 21.73 3.55 25.61
CA ASN A 4 22.68 3.17 24.57
C ASN A 4 23.43 4.39 24.04
N TYR A 5 24.62 4.65 24.58
CA TYR A 5 25.48 5.77 24.18
C TYR A 5 25.84 5.77 22.67
N LEU A 6 25.83 4.61 22.01
CA LEU A 6 26.06 4.55 20.56
C LEU A 6 24.94 5.26 19.77
N VAL A 7 23.71 5.28 20.29
CA VAL A 7 22.58 5.98 19.66
C VAL A 7 22.73 7.49 19.82
N GLU A 8 23.26 7.95 20.96
CA GLU A 8 23.51 9.37 21.21
C GLU A 8 24.65 9.89 20.34
N ASP A 9 25.75 9.15 20.25
CA ASP A 9 26.86 9.49 19.36
C ASP A 9 26.40 9.55 17.90
N ALA A 10 25.64 8.54 17.45
CA ALA A 10 25.07 8.54 16.10
C ALA A 10 24.12 9.72 15.89
N ARG A 11 23.26 10.05 16.85
CA ARG A 11 22.36 11.22 16.77
C ARG A 11 23.16 12.52 16.62
N ASN A 12 24.21 12.71 17.41
CA ASN A 12 25.02 13.92 17.38
C ASN A 12 25.78 14.09 16.06
N GLN A 13 26.21 12.99 15.43
CA GLN A 13 26.91 13.00 14.15
C GLN A 13 25.94 13.16 12.96
N GLU A 14 24.87 12.37 12.95
CA GLU A 14 23.96 12.26 11.80
C GLU A 14 22.84 13.30 11.82
N PHE A 15 22.50 13.87 12.98
CA PHE A 15 21.39 14.82 13.13
C PHE A 15 21.76 16.04 13.99
N PRO A 16 22.81 16.80 13.64
CA PRO A 16 23.27 17.95 14.42
C PRO A 16 22.21 19.04 14.62
N GLN A 17 21.23 19.15 13.71
CA GLN A 17 20.08 20.05 13.83
C GLN A 17 19.18 19.79 15.04
N LEU A 18 19.31 18.61 15.68
CA LEU A 18 18.57 18.26 16.89
C LEU A 18 19.23 18.74 18.18
N LYS A 19 20.39 19.42 18.13
CA LYS A 19 21.15 19.81 19.33
C LYS A 19 20.30 20.56 20.36
N ASP A 20 19.53 21.54 19.90
CA ASP A 20 18.74 22.43 20.75
C ASP A 20 17.22 22.22 20.58
N ALA A 21 16.80 21.11 19.97
CA ALA A 21 15.40 20.81 19.67
C ALA A 21 15.04 19.34 19.89
N VAL A 22 13.81 19.10 20.32
CA VAL A 22 13.21 17.76 20.41
C VAL A 22 12.23 17.59 19.26
N TYR A 23 12.57 16.73 18.30
CA TYR A 23 11.71 16.43 17.16
C TYR A 23 10.93 15.13 17.42
N VAL A 24 9.59 15.25 17.49
CA VAL A 24 8.68 14.13 17.78
C VAL A 24 7.71 13.85 16.63
N ASP A 25 7.93 14.44 15.45
CA ASP A 25 7.07 14.31 14.27
C ASP A 25 7.64 13.34 13.21
N HIS A 26 8.36 12.31 13.66
CA HIS A 26 8.94 11.30 12.77
C HIS A 26 7.90 10.46 12.02
N ALA A 27 6.65 10.40 12.53
CA ALA A 27 5.56 9.70 11.86
C ALA A 27 5.00 10.50 10.67
N GLY A 28 5.02 11.84 10.73
CA GLY A 28 4.63 12.71 9.63
C GLY A 28 5.72 12.81 8.57
N ALA A 29 6.92 13.21 8.99
CA ALA A 29 8.09 13.26 8.13
C ALA A 29 9.36 13.07 8.96
N THR A 30 10.20 12.08 8.61
CA THR A 30 11.50 11.95 9.29
C THR A 30 12.52 12.92 8.71
N LEU A 31 13.51 13.28 9.54
CA LEU A 31 14.64 14.10 9.13
C LEU A 31 15.59 13.28 8.24
N TYR A 32 16.22 13.95 7.28
CA TYR A 32 17.40 13.44 6.60
C TYR A 32 18.61 13.51 7.53
N SER A 33 19.55 12.58 7.35
CA SER A 33 20.82 12.62 8.06
C SER A 33 21.90 13.39 7.30
N SER A 34 22.92 13.87 8.00
CA SER A 34 24.08 14.55 7.39
C SER A 34 24.72 13.69 6.31
N SER A 35 24.98 12.41 6.59
CA SER A 35 25.61 11.50 5.62
C SER A 35 24.76 11.27 4.37
N GLN A 36 23.42 11.24 4.50
CA GLN A 36 22.52 11.13 3.36
C GLN A 36 22.62 12.35 2.45
N VAL A 37 22.63 13.55 3.02
CA VAL A 37 22.76 14.80 2.26
C VAL A 37 24.12 14.87 1.57
N ASP A 38 25.20 14.58 2.29
CA ASP A 38 26.56 14.60 1.75
C ASP A 38 26.73 13.60 0.61
N ALA A 39 26.20 12.38 0.76
CA ALA A 39 26.27 11.34 -0.27
C ALA A 39 25.50 11.73 -1.54
N VAL A 40 24.28 12.26 -1.41
CA VAL A 40 23.49 12.71 -2.56
C VAL A 40 24.14 13.90 -3.24
N HIS A 41 24.66 14.86 -2.46
CA HIS A 41 25.37 16.01 -2.99
C HIS A 41 26.60 15.59 -3.80
N HIS A 42 27.44 14.72 -3.23
CA HIS A 42 28.62 14.20 -3.92
C HIS A 42 28.25 13.43 -5.19
N ASP A 43 27.23 12.56 -5.13
CA ASP A 43 26.76 11.78 -6.27
C ASP A 43 26.32 12.66 -7.44
N LEU A 44 25.50 13.68 -7.17
CA LEU A 44 24.99 14.60 -8.19
C LEU A 44 26.09 15.51 -8.78
N MET A 45 27.08 15.91 -7.97
CA MET A 45 28.18 16.75 -8.43
C MET A 45 29.26 15.99 -9.18
N SER A 46 29.40 14.68 -8.96
CA SER A 46 30.43 13.85 -9.58
C SER A 46 29.97 13.07 -10.80
N HIS A 47 28.66 12.92 -11.00
CA HIS A 47 28.09 12.17 -12.12
C HIS A 47 27.23 13.04 -13.04
N LEU A 48 27.42 12.87 -14.35
CA LEU A 48 26.54 13.45 -15.35
C LEU A 48 25.37 12.51 -15.66
N TYR A 49 24.31 12.62 -14.87
CA TYR A 49 23.05 11.92 -15.14
C TYR A 49 22.26 12.60 -16.26
N GLY A 50 21.75 11.81 -17.20
CA GLY A 50 20.96 12.29 -18.33
C GLY A 50 19.53 11.71 -18.33
N ASN A 51 18.75 12.07 -19.35
CA ASN A 51 17.47 11.42 -19.59
C ASN A 51 17.69 9.92 -19.93
N PRO A 52 17.16 8.96 -19.15
CA PRO A 52 17.40 7.52 -19.33
C PRO A 52 16.84 6.94 -20.64
N HIS A 53 16.04 7.72 -21.39
CA HIS A 53 15.49 7.33 -22.69
C HIS A 53 16.30 7.87 -23.89
N SER A 54 17.38 8.61 -23.63
CA SER A 54 18.29 9.08 -24.68
C SER A 54 19.31 7.99 -25.06
N HIS A 55 20.00 8.18 -26.19
CA HIS A 55 21.04 7.24 -26.67
C HIS A 55 22.45 7.84 -26.49
N ASN A 56 22.85 8.10 -25.24
CA ASN A 56 24.18 8.64 -24.92
C ASN A 56 24.73 8.08 -23.59
N ALA A 57 26.00 8.37 -23.29
CA ALA A 57 26.69 7.81 -22.11
C ALA A 57 26.01 8.21 -20.79
N SER A 58 25.61 9.47 -20.64
CA SER A 58 24.88 9.96 -19.45
C SER A 58 23.52 9.28 -19.26
N SER A 59 22.82 8.97 -20.36
CA SER A 59 21.56 8.23 -20.33
C SER A 59 21.78 6.80 -19.86
N LYS A 60 22.78 6.10 -20.42
CA LYS A 60 23.14 4.75 -19.99
C LYS A 60 23.48 4.70 -18.51
N LEU A 61 24.29 5.66 -18.03
CA LEU A 61 24.62 5.78 -16.61
C LEU A 61 23.36 5.93 -15.75
N SER A 62 22.42 6.80 -16.13
CA SER A 62 21.15 6.96 -15.41
C SER A 62 20.33 5.67 -15.38
N THR A 63 20.20 4.97 -16.51
CA THR A 63 19.48 3.68 -16.58
C THR A 63 20.15 2.62 -15.69
N ASP A 64 21.46 2.46 -15.78
CA ASP A 64 22.23 1.51 -14.97
C ASP A 64 22.10 1.83 -13.47
N THR A 65 22.15 3.10 -13.09
CA THR A 65 21.95 3.54 -11.69
C THR A 65 20.53 3.25 -11.19
N ILE A 66 19.50 3.51 -12.01
CA ILE A 66 18.10 3.20 -11.66
C ILE A 66 17.94 1.69 -11.43
N ASP A 67 18.49 0.84 -12.28
CA ASP A 67 18.39 -0.62 -12.15
C ASP A 67 19.14 -1.15 -10.92
N GLN A 68 20.30 -0.58 -10.60
CA GLN A 68 21.00 -0.88 -9.35
C GLN A 68 20.17 -0.51 -8.11
N ILE A 69 19.51 0.65 -8.12
CA ILE A 69 18.63 1.07 -7.02
C ILE A 69 17.45 0.11 -6.92
N ARG A 70 16.82 -0.28 -8.05
CA ARG A 70 15.75 -1.29 -8.05
C ARG A 70 16.16 -2.57 -7.36
N TYR A 71 17.32 -3.12 -7.74
CA TYR A 71 17.86 -4.32 -7.11
C TYR A 71 18.09 -4.14 -5.60
N ARG A 72 18.71 -3.02 -5.19
CA ARG A 72 18.97 -2.73 -3.77
C ARG A 72 17.69 -2.66 -2.95
N VAL A 73 16.64 -2.01 -3.47
CA VAL A 73 15.34 -1.89 -2.79
C VAL A 73 14.66 -3.26 -2.70
N LEU A 74 14.58 -4.03 -3.79
CA LEU A 74 14.01 -5.39 -3.76
C LEU A 74 14.74 -6.29 -2.77
N LYS A 75 16.08 -6.23 -2.74
CA LYS A 75 16.91 -6.96 -1.77
C LYS A 75 16.63 -6.52 -0.32
N PHE A 76 16.47 -5.22 -0.06
CA PHE A 76 16.10 -4.70 1.26
C PHE A 76 14.78 -5.30 1.75
N PHE A 77 13.81 -5.45 0.85
CA PHE A 77 12.53 -6.09 1.12
C PHE A 77 12.55 -7.62 1.05
N LYS A 78 13.71 -8.23 0.81
CA LYS A 78 13.93 -9.68 0.70
C LYS A 78 13.09 -10.33 -0.41
N THR A 79 13.01 -9.67 -1.55
CA THR A 79 12.39 -10.18 -2.78
C THR A 79 13.33 -9.95 -3.98
N ASN A 80 12.88 -10.26 -5.19
CA ASN A 80 13.65 -10.26 -6.42
C ASN A 80 12.79 -9.82 -7.63
N PRO A 81 13.40 -9.44 -8.77
CA PRO A 81 12.66 -8.93 -9.93
C PRO A 81 11.84 -9.97 -10.71
N GLU A 82 12.03 -11.26 -10.46
CA GLU A 82 11.20 -12.33 -11.07
C GLU A 82 9.83 -12.44 -10.36
N GLU A 83 9.78 -12.05 -9.08
CA GLU A 83 8.58 -12.13 -8.25
C GLU A 83 7.86 -10.78 -8.14
N TYR A 84 8.60 -9.66 -8.12
CA TYR A 84 8.06 -8.31 -7.89
C TYR A 84 8.64 -7.28 -8.86
N ASN A 85 7.78 -6.39 -9.35
CA ASN A 85 8.19 -5.17 -10.03
C ASN A 85 8.37 -4.02 -9.01
N LEU A 86 9.39 -3.17 -9.20
CA LEU A 86 9.55 -1.93 -8.43
C LEU A 86 9.20 -0.71 -9.29
N ILE A 87 8.16 0.00 -8.86
CA ILE A 87 7.70 1.24 -9.48
C ILE A 87 8.07 2.41 -8.57
N PHE A 88 8.87 3.35 -9.09
CA PHE A 88 9.15 4.60 -8.39
C PHE A 88 8.01 5.59 -8.61
N THR A 89 7.49 6.15 -7.52
CA THR A 89 6.44 7.18 -7.54
C THR A 89 6.90 8.38 -6.69
N SER A 90 6.18 9.49 -6.76
CA SER A 90 6.46 10.66 -5.92
C SER A 90 6.11 10.46 -4.43
N GLY A 91 5.53 9.32 -4.05
CA GLY A 91 5.22 8.97 -2.67
C GLY A 91 4.03 8.04 -2.52
N CYS A 92 3.69 7.70 -1.27
CA CYS A 92 2.61 6.78 -0.91
C CYS A 92 1.27 7.17 -1.57
N THR A 93 0.86 8.43 -1.46
CA THR A 93 -0.40 8.92 -2.05
C THR A 93 -0.45 8.74 -3.58
N ALA A 94 0.67 9.02 -4.28
CA ALA A 94 0.73 8.83 -5.73
C ALA A 94 0.65 7.34 -6.12
N SER A 95 1.31 6.46 -5.36
CA SER A 95 1.20 5.01 -5.56
C SER A 95 -0.24 4.52 -5.37
N LEU A 96 -0.90 4.94 -4.29
CA LEU A 96 -2.30 4.59 -4.02
C LEU A 96 -3.24 5.09 -5.13
N ARG A 97 -2.98 6.29 -5.66
CA ARG A 97 -3.74 6.86 -6.78
C ARG A 97 -3.58 6.03 -8.05
N ILE A 98 -2.35 5.65 -8.41
CA ILE A 98 -2.09 4.79 -9.58
C ILE A 98 -2.83 3.46 -9.44
N VAL A 99 -2.76 2.83 -8.25
CA VAL A 99 -3.51 1.59 -7.99
C VAL A 99 -5.00 1.84 -8.17
N ALA A 100 -5.56 2.89 -7.56
CA ALA A 100 -6.97 3.20 -7.71
C ALA A 100 -7.36 3.39 -9.18
N ASP A 101 -6.65 4.22 -9.94
CA ASP A 101 -6.93 4.52 -11.35
C ASP A 101 -6.86 3.26 -12.24
N CYS A 102 -5.87 2.40 -12.01
CA CYS A 102 -5.61 1.24 -12.87
C CYS A 102 -6.35 -0.05 -12.44
N PHE A 103 -6.88 -0.13 -11.21
CA PHE A 103 -7.51 -1.36 -10.73
C PHE A 103 -8.84 -1.62 -11.45
N THR A 104 -9.00 -2.85 -11.95
CA THR A 104 -10.17 -3.27 -12.72
C THR A 104 -11.05 -4.18 -11.87
N PHE A 105 -12.22 -3.69 -11.46
CA PHE A 105 -13.15 -4.43 -10.61
C PHE A 105 -14.06 -5.40 -11.39
N SER A 106 -14.21 -5.23 -12.70
CA SER A 106 -15.06 -6.04 -13.58
C SER A 106 -14.24 -6.96 -14.49
N THR A 107 -14.75 -8.13 -14.84
CA THR A 107 -14.13 -8.94 -15.91
C THR A 107 -14.72 -8.56 -17.26
N GLU A 108 -13.89 -8.37 -18.29
CA GLU A 108 -14.30 -7.95 -19.65
C GLU A 108 -15.25 -8.92 -20.40
N LYS A 109 -15.62 -10.06 -19.80
CA LYS A 109 -16.57 -11.00 -20.40
C LYS A 109 -18.00 -10.49 -20.19
N GLU A 110 -18.69 -10.31 -21.32
CA GLU A 110 -19.97 -9.61 -21.59
C GLU A 110 -21.20 -9.91 -20.71
N ASP A 111 -21.13 -10.73 -19.66
CA ASP A 111 -22.24 -10.93 -18.72
C ASP A 111 -22.09 -10.02 -17.50
N SER A 112 -22.83 -8.92 -17.57
CA SER A 112 -22.76 -7.69 -16.77
C SER A 112 -23.16 -7.80 -15.29
N GLN A 113 -22.87 -8.89 -14.58
CA GLN A 113 -23.39 -9.08 -13.22
C GLN A 113 -22.37 -9.23 -12.10
N SER A 114 -21.07 -9.27 -12.39
CA SER A 114 -20.07 -9.33 -11.33
C SER A 114 -19.07 -8.18 -11.44
N VAL A 115 -19.22 -7.21 -10.54
CA VAL A 115 -18.26 -6.14 -10.28
C VAL A 115 -17.80 -6.29 -8.83
N GLY A 116 -16.50 -6.25 -8.59
CA GLY A 116 -15.96 -6.37 -7.24
C GLY A 116 -16.19 -5.12 -6.40
N VAL A 117 -15.69 -5.16 -5.16
CA VAL A 117 -15.86 -4.08 -4.18
C VAL A 117 -14.53 -3.47 -3.80
N PHE A 118 -14.55 -2.22 -3.37
CA PHE A 118 -13.44 -1.62 -2.64
C PHE A 118 -13.74 -1.69 -1.14
N CYS A 119 -12.81 -2.23 -0.37
CA CYS A 119 -12.93 -2.38 1.07
C CYS A 119 -11.67 -1.80 1.72
N TYR A 120 -11.79 -1.12 2.85
CA TYR A 120 -10.63 -0.64 3.59
C TYR A 120 -10.89 -0.61 5.09
N LEU A 121 -9.83 -0.73 5.88
CA LEU A 121 -9.91 -0.59 7.34
C LEU A 121 -10.01 0.90 7.73
N GLU A 122 -10.86 1.23 8.71
CA GLU A 122 -11.08 2.61 9.19
C GLU A 122 -9.76 3.31 9.60
N ASP A 123 -8.83 2.56 10.20
CA ASP A 123 -7.54 3.03 10.70
C ASP A 123 -6.51 3.36 9.58
N ASN A 124 -6.90 3.27 8.30
CA ASN A 124 -6.05 3.67 7.18
C ASN A 124 -5.79 5.19 7.14
N HIS A 125 -4.67 5.55 6.52
CA HIS A 125 -4.38 6.94 6.15
C HIS A 125 -5.47 7.55 5.25
N THR A 126 -5.68 8.86 5.36
CA THR A 126 -6.64 9.62 4.54
C THR A 126 -6.42 9.44 3.03
N SER A 127 -5.19 9.16 2.58
CA SER A 127 -4.91 8.83 1.17
C SER A 127 -5.68 7.61 0.66
N VAL A 128 -5.90 6.58 1.50
CA VAL A 128 -6.73 5.42 1.14
C VAL A 128 -8.20 5.80 1.11
N GLN A 129 -8.65 6.63 2.06
CA GLN A 129 -10.02 7.15 2.06
C GLN A 129 -10.30 7.98 0.79
N GLY A 130 -9.30 8.68 0.26
CA GLY A 130 -9.38 9.40 -1.01
C GLY A 130 -9.53 8.50 -2.24
N MET A 131 -9.13 7.21 -2.16
CA MET A 131 -9.35 6.26 -3.26
C MET A 131 -10.83 6.03 -3.55
N ARG A 132 -11.72 6.25 -2.57
CA ARG A 132 -13.18 6.09 -2.72
C ARG A 132 -13.73 6.89 -3.90
N GLU A 133 -13.30 8.14 -4.02
CA GLU A 133 -13.70 9.02 -5.12
C GLU A 133 -13.20 8.51 -6.46
N VAL A 134 -11.98 7.96 -6.48
CA VAL A 134 -11.33 7.48 -7.70
C VAL A 134 -11.98 6.21 -8.24
N VAL A 135 -12.41 5.33 -7.34
CA VAL A 135 -13.04 4.05 -7.69
C VAL A 135 -14.57 4.13 -7.74
N ALA A 136 -15.14 5.29 -7.41
CA ALA A 136 -16.56 5.54 -7.50
C ALA A 136 -17.08 5.24 -8.92
N GLY A 137 -18.20 4.53 -9.01
CA GLY A 137 -18.80 4.12 -10.29
C GLY A 137 -18.07 2.98 -11.03
N ARG A 138 -16.89 2.52 -10.55
CA ARG A 138 -16.18 1.36 -11.09
C ARG A 138 -16.28 0.10 -10.23
N CYS A 139 -16.72 0.23 -8.99
CA CYS A 139 -16.95 -0.90 -8.08
C CYS A 139 -18.43 -1.00 -7.68
N GLN A 140 -18.86 -2.19 -7.24
CA GLN A 140 -20.24 -2.43 -6.79
C GLN A 140 -20.54 -1.76 -5.45
N GLY A 141 -19.52 -1.58 -4.62
CA GLY A 141 -19.67 -0.98 -3.29
C GLY A 141 -18.33 -0.64 -2.67
N ILE A 142 -18.39 0.28 -1.71
CA ILE A 142 -17.27 0.75 -0.92
C ILE A 142 -17.55 0.45 0.55
N TYR A 143 -16.67 -0.28 1.21
CA TYR A 143 -16.83 -0.74 2.59
C TYR A 143 -15.70 -0.21 3.47
N CYS A 144 -16.05 0.49 4.54
CA CYS A 144 -15.14 0.85 5.61
C CYS A 144 -15.37 -0.12 6.75
N LEU A 145 -14.35 -0.89 7.12
CA LEU A 145 -14.43 -1.86 8.21
C LEU A 145 -13.71 -1.35 9.45
N ASP A 146 -14.31 -1.52 10.61
CA ASP A 146 -13.57 -1.52 11.88
C ASP A 146 -12.86 -2.88 12.10
N GLU A 147 -12.14 -3.03 13.22
CA GLU A 147 -11.42 -4.28 13.52
C GLU A 147 -12.35 -5.47 13.85
N ASN A 148 -13.50 -5.21 14.46
CA ASN A 148 -14.47 -6.25 14.78
C ASN A 148 -15.15 -6.75 13.50
N GLU A 149 -15.56 -5.83 12.62
CA GLU A 149 -16.08 -6.13 11.30
C GLU A 149 -15.05 -6.87 10.44
N MET A 150 -13.78 -6.47 10.49
CA MET A 150 -12.69 -7.19 9.83
C MET A 150 -12.53 -8.62 10.37
N THR A 151 -12.63 -8.80 11.68
CA THR A 151 -12.55 -10.12 12.31
C THR A 151 -13.73 -10.99 11.88
N THR A 152 -14.93 -10.45 11.81
CA THR A 152 -16.13 -11.14 11.32
C THR A 152 -16.00 -11.50 9.83
N ALA A 153 -15.52 -10.58 9.01
CA ALA A 153 -15.29 -10.80 7.58
C ALA A 153 -14.26 -11.91 7.31
N LEU A 154 -13.34 -12.17 8.24
CA LEU A 154 -12.35 -13.26 8.17
C LEU A 154 -12.87 -14.62 8.68
N THR A 155 -13.97 -14.69 9.43
CA THR A 155 -14.42 -15.93 10.09
C THR A 155 -15.54 -16.67 9.33
N ASN A 156 -15.84 -16.29 8.08
CA ASN A 156 -16.94 -16.83 7.27
C ASN A 156 -18.33 -16.69 7.94
N GLN A 157 -18.46 -15.85 8.96
CA GLN A 157 -19.75 -15.45 9.51
C GLN A 157 -20.19 -14.20 8.76
N THR A 158 -21.41 -14.18 8.23
CA THR A 158 -21.94 -13.02 7.49
C THR A 158 -21.85 -11.79 8.39
N PRO A 159 -21.22 -10.69 7.95
CA PRO A 159 -21.13 -9.49 8.77
C PRO A 159 -22.53 -9.00 9.12
N THR A 160 -22.84 -8.98 10.41
CA THR A 160 -24.06 -8.38 10.93
C THR A 160 -23.97 -6.87 10.67
N SER A 161 -24.71 -6.39 9.68
CA SER A 161 -24.98 -4.97 9.40
C SER A 161 -23.74 -4.06 9.33
N VAL A 162 -23.03 -4.10 8.20
CA VAL A 162 -21.99 -3.10 7.88
C VAL A 162 -22.64 -1.73 7.67
N ASN A 163 -22.06 -0.68 8.26
CA ASN A 163 -22.50 0.70 8.04
C ASN A 163 -22.32 1.05 6.55
N HIS A 164 -23.42 1.10 5.81
CA HIS A 164 -23.43 1.55 4.41
C HIS A 164 -23.09 3.04 4.36
N ALA A 165 -21.84 3.37 4.03
CA ALA A 165 -21.48 4.72 3.62
C ALA A 165 -21.94 4.92 2.16
N GLU A 166 -23.13 5.51 2.02
CA GLU A 166 -23.73 6.07 0.80
C GLU A 166 -23.87 5.12 -0.41
N THR A 167 -25.03 4.47 -0.51
CA THR A 167 -25.59 4.01 -1.78
C THR A 167 -27.07 4.37 -1.84
N GLN A 168 -27.50 4.97 -2.95
CA GLN A 168 -28.92 5.24 -3.23
C GLN A 168 -29.74 3.95 -3.13
N GLU A 169 -30.89 4.08 -2.46
CA GLU A 169 -31.89 3.04 -2.26
C GLU A 169 -32.37 2.44 -3.58
N ASN A 170 -32.19 1.13 -3.74
CA ASN A 170 -33.15 0.28 -4.43
C ASN A 170 -32.98 -1.16 -3.96
N SER A 171 -33.83 -1.52 -3.01
CA SER A 171 -33.90 -2.81 -2.34
C SER A 171 -34.58 -3.85 -3.22
N SER A 172 -33.89 -4.94 -3.54
CA SER A 172 -34.53 -6.22 -3.80
C SER A 172 -33.68 -7.33 -3.21
N SER A 173 -34.25 -7.99 -2.19
CA SER A 173 -33.76 -9.19 -1.53
C SER A 173 -33.39 -10.29 -2.51
N VAL A 174 -32.16 -10.82 -2.45
CA VAL A 174 -31.77 -12.02 -3.19
C VAL A 174 -31.24 -13.06 -2.21
N ASP A 175 -31.93 -14.20 -2.20
CA ASP A 175 -31.65 -15.40 -1.42
C ASP A 175 -30.19 -15.88 -1.57
N SER A 176 -29.59 -16.20 -0.44
CA SER A 176 -28.37 -16.99 -0.32
C SER A 176 -28.71 -18.46 -0.57
N ASP A 177 -28.22 -19.05 -1.67
CA ASP A 177 -27.78 -20.46 -1.77
C ASP A 177 -27.63 -20.92 -3.23
N HIS A 178 -26.61 -20.41 -3.92
CA HIS A 178 -26.02 -21.15 -5.05
C HIS A 178 -24.61 -20.61 -5.35
N TYR A 179 -23.58 -21.43 -5.16
CA TYR A 179 -22.23 -21.14 -5.64
C TYR A 179 -22.02 -21.81 -7.00
N PRO A 180 -22.08 -21.08 -8.13
CA PRO A 180 -21.73 -21.66 -9.41
C PRO A 180 -20.21 -21.64 -9.58
N THR A 181 -19.68 -22.80 -9.94
CA THR A 181 -18.30 -23.09 -10.28
C THR A 181 -18.05 -22.74 -11.77
N SER A 182 -17.79 -21.47 -12.13
CA SER A 182 -17.10 -21.10 -13.39
C SER A 182 -16.63 -19.62 -13.38
N SER A 183 -15.32 -19.38 -13.46
CA SER A 183 -14.53 -18.95 -14.64
C SER A 183 -14.43 -17.43 -14.95
N ALA A 184 -15.14 -16.54 -14.26
CA ALA A 184 -14.81 -15.10 -14.27
C ALA A 184 -15.27 -14.45 -12.96
N THR A 185 -14.37 -14.31 -11.99
CA THR A 185 -14.68 -13.73 -10.68
C THR A 185 -14.22 -12.27 -10.63
N ALA A 186 -15.16 -11.35 -10.46
CA ALA A 186 -14.90 -9.93 -10.34
C ALA A 186 -13.97 -9.60 -9.17
N GLN A 187 -12.92 -8.81 -9.43
CA GLN A 187 -11.86 -8.56 -8.46
C GLN A 187 -12.25 -7.48 -7.45
N SER A 188 -12.06 -7.78 -6.16
CA SER A 188 -12.22 -6.81 -5.08
C SER A 188 -10.85 -6.30 -4.62
N LEU A 189 -10.80 -5.06 -4.13
CA LEU A 189 -9.60 -4.44 -3.57
C LEU A 189 -9.79 -4.19 -2.08
N PHE A 190 -8.89 -4.72 -1.25
CA PHE A 190 -8.87 -4.48 0.19
C PHE A 190 -7.63 -3.69 0.61
N ALA A 191 -7.79 -2.52 1.25
CA ALA A 191 -6.67 -1.73 1.74
C ALA A 191 -6.63 -1.68 3.27
N TYR A 192 -5.48 -1.95 3.89
CA TYR A 192 -5.30 -1.79 5.34
C TYR A 192 -3.85 -1.42 5.69
N PRO A 193 -3.63 -0.71 6.80
CA PRO A 193 -2.28 -0.31 7.14
C PRO A 193 -1.52 -1.42 7.85
N ALA A 194 -0.24 -1.60 7.57
CA ALA A 194 0.59 -2.48 8.41
C ALA A 194 0.78 -1.89 9.81
N GLN A 195 0.94 -0.58 9.86
CA GLN A 195 1.00 0.20 11.08
C GLN A 195 0.24 1.51 10.87
N SER A 196 -0.65 1.86 11.79
CA SER A 196 -1.35 3.14 11.75
C SER A 196 -0.43 4.29 12.16
N ASN A 197 -0.41 5.36 11.36
CA ASN A 197 0.28 6.60 11.71
C ASN A 197 -0.41 7.38 12.84
N PHE A 198 -1.69 7.12 13.11
CA PHE A 198 -2.44 7.78 14.17
C PHE A 198 -2.29 7.06 15.51
N SER A 199 -2.62 5.77 15.55
CA SER A 199 -2.62 4.99 16.80
C SER A 199 -1.30 4.27 17.08
N GLY A 200 -0.42 4.16 16.09
CA GLY A 200 0.80 3.35 16.18
C GLY A 200 0.54 1.83 16.16
N LYS A 201 -0.73 1.41 16.08
CA LYS A 201 -1.15 0.01 16.10
C LYS A 201 -0.59 -0.74 14.90
N LYS A 202 -0.08 -1.94 15.14
CA LYS A 202 0.38 -2.87 14.09
C LYS A 202 -0.70 -3.90 13.82
N HIS A 203 -1.23 -3.91 12.60
CA HIS A 203 -2.27 -4.85 12.22
C HIS A 203 -1.69 -6.23 11.85
N PRO A 204 -2.43 -7.33 12.07
CA PRO A 204 -1.89 -8.67 11.83
C PRO A 204 -1.60 -8.94 10.35
N LEU A 205 -0.32 -9.12 9.99
CA LEU A 205 0.09 -9.51 8.63
C LEU A 205 -0.46 -10.88 8.18
N LYS A 206 -0.91 -11.72 9.12
CA LYS A 206 -1.59 -12.99 8.83
C LYS A 206 -2.89 -12.81 8.05
N TRP A 207 -3.51 -11.62 8.10
CA TRP A 207 -4.70 -11.31 7.31
C TRP A 207 -4.42 -11.41 5.81
N ILE A 208 -3.24 -10.99 5.35
CA ILE A 208 -2.84 -11.09 3.93
C ILE A 208 -3.02 -12.51 3.40
N LYS A 209 -2.36 -13.48 4.07
CA LYS A 209 -2.39 -14.87 3.65
C LYS A 209 -3.81 -15.43 3.67
N HIS A 210 -4.57 -15.09 4.71
CA HIS A 210 -5.98 -15.51 4.81
C HIS A 210 -6.81 -14.98 3.63
N ILE A 211 -6.69 -13.69 3.31
CA ILE A 211 -7.46 -13.04 2.24
C ILE A 211 -7.07 -13.59 0.87
N GLN A 212 -5.79 -13.88 0.64
CA GLN A 212 -5.31 -14.52 -0.59
C GLN A 212 -5.89 -15.94 -0.77
N GLU A 213 -5.99 -16.71 0.32
CA GLU A 213 -6.45 -18.11 0.28
C GLU A 213 -7.97 -18.26 0.33
N LYS A 214 -8.68 -17.38 1.06
CA LYS A 214 -10.09 -17.54 1.41
C LYS A 214 -10.97 -16.34 1.05
N GLY A 215 -10.38 -15.20 0.71
CA GLY A 215 -11.10 -13.95 0.51
C GLY A 215 -11.59 -13.31 1.81
N LEU A 216 -12.54 -12.39 1.69
CA LEU A 216 -13.31 -11.82 2.78
C LEU A 216 -14.78 -12.18 2.56
N ASN A 217 -15.53 -12.35 3.65
CA ASN A 217 -16.97 -12.54 3.59
C ASN A 217 -17.71 -11.22 3.33
N LEU A 218 -17.47 -10.66 2.14
CA LEU A 218 -18.05 -9.43 1.62
C LEU A 218 -18.46 -9.67 0.16
N PRO A 219 -19.33 -8.82 -0.43
CA PRO A 219 -19.64 -8.91 -1.85
C PRO A 219 -18.37 -8.80 -2.72
N GLY A 220 -18.37 -9.48 -3.87
CA GLY A 220 -17.20 -9.61 -4.74
C GLY A 220 -16.36 -10.85 -4.46
N ARG A 221 -15.67 -11.38 -5.49
CA ARG A 221 -15.00 -12.68 -5.43
C ARG A 221 -13.52 -12.51 -5.76
N ARG A 222 -12.65 -12.80 -4.79
CA ARG A 222 -11.17 -12.64 -4.82
C ARG A 222 -10.74 -11.22 -4.48
N PHE A 223 -10.00 -11.10 -3.38
CA PHE A 223 -9.50 -9.83 -2.87
C PHE A 223 -8.01 -9.70 -3.18
N VAL A 224 -7.65 -8.61 -3.86
CA VAL A 224 -6.28 -8.10 -3.90
C VAL A 224 -6.12 -7.19 -2.69
N TYR A 225 -4.97 -7.25 -2.01
CA TYR A 225 -4.72 -6.45 -0.82
C TYR A 225 -3.70 -5.34 -1.10
N LEU A 226 -3.86 -4.23 -0.38
CA LEU A 226 -2.99 -3.06 -0.44
C LEU A 226 -2.58 -2.68 0.98
N LEU A 227 -1.27 -2.73 1.25
CA LEU A 227 -0.73 -2.38 2.55
C LEU A 227 -0.36 -0.89 2.53
N SER A 228 -1.10 -0.05 3.24
CA SER A 228 -0.82 1.39 3.30
C SER A 228 0.12 1.69 4.48
N GLN A 229 1.24 2.37 4.23
CA GLN A 229 2.28 2.73 5.22
C GLN A 229 3.25 1.61 5.68
N LEU A 230 4.55 1.94 5.58
CA LEU A 230 5.70 1.09 5.93
C LEU A 230 6.70 1.93 6.74
N THR A 231 6.40 2.27 7.98
CA THR A 231 7.37 3.00 8.84
C THR A 231 8.25 2.07 9.67
N THR A 232 7.98 0.76 9.78
CA THR A 232 8.94 -0.17 10.41
C THR A 232 8.70 -1.65 10.01
N ILE A 233 9.76 -2.34 9.58
CA ILE A 233 9.96 -3.81 9.47
C ILE A 233 9.78 -4.46 8.07
N ARG A 234 10.84 -5.22 7.71
CA ARG A 234 11.01 -6.36 6.78
C ARG A 234 9.74 -6.87 6.07
N ARG A 235 9.75 -6.80 4.72
CA ARG A 235 8.73 -7.21 3.72
C ARG A 235 7.57 -6.20 3.64
N PHE A 236 7.21 -5.52 2.55
CA PHE A 236 7.27 -5.77 1.11
C PHE A 236 7.27 -4.43 0.33
N VAL A 237 7.58 -4.50 -0.97
CA VAL A 237 7.45 -3.46 -2.00
C VAL A 237 6.02 -3.41 -2.55
N TYR A 238 5.58 -2.25 -3.04
CA TYR A 238 4.33 -2.06 -3.77
C TYR A 238 4.18 -3.07 -4.91
N LEU A 239 3.08 -3.83 -4.86
CA LEU A 239 2.72 -4.93 -5.75
C LEU A 239 1.76 -4.44 -6.84
N SER A 240 2.15 -4.62 -8.09
CA SER A 240 1.26 -4.79 -9.24
C SER A 240 1.63 -6.09 -9.93
#